data_AF-W1F3U0-F1
#
_entry.id   AF-W1F3U0-F1
#
_cell.length_a   1.000
_cell.length_b   1.000
_cell.length_c   1.000
_cell.angle_alpha   90.00
_cell.angle_beta   90.00
_cell.angle_gamma   90.00
#
_symmetry.space_group_name_H-M   'P 1'
#
loop_
_entity.id
_entity.type
_entity.pdbx_description
1 polymer ?
#
loop_
_entity_poly.entity_id
_entity_poly.type
_entity_poly.pdbx_seq_one_letter_code
_entity_poly.pdbx_strand_id
1 'polypeptide(L)' 'MKSLADVLGIKPEEIMAIGDQENDIAMIEYAGVGVAMDNAIPSVKEVANFVTKSNLEDGVAFAIEKYVLN' A
#
# COMPACT_ATOMS: atom_id res chain seq x y z
N MET A 1 -8.32 -7.36 6.03
CA MET A 1 -6.91 -7.19 6.41
C MET A 1 -6.71 -7.25 7.93
N LYS A 2 -7.21 -6.29 8.73
CA LYS A 2 -7.00 -6.25 10.20
C LYS A 2 -7.21 -7.59 10.90
N SER A 3 -8.34 -8.27 10.67
CA SER A 3 -8.62 -9.57 11.30
C SER A 3 -7.59 -10.66 10.96
N LEU A 4 -6.99 -10.61 9.77
CA LEU A 4 -5.94 -11.56 9.37
C LEU A 4 -4.61 -11.20 10.06
N ALA A 5 -4.25 -9.92 10.11
CA ALA A 5 -3.09 -9.44 10.84
C ALA A 5 -3.16 -9.81 12.33
N ASP A 6 -4.32 -9.62 12.96
CA ASP A 6 -4.58 -9.99 14.36
C ASP A 6 -4.35 -11.50 14.59
N VAL A 7 -4.83 -12.37 13.68
CA VAL A 7 -4.63 -13.83 13.76
C VAL A 7 -3.17 -14.24 13.58
N LEU A 8 -2.44 -13.53 12.72
CA LEU A 8 -1.02 -13.80 12.45
C LEU A 8 -0.08 -13.14 13.46
N GLY A 9 -0.61 -12.31 14.38
CA GLY A 9 0.21 -11.54 15.32
C GLY A 9 1.08 -10.48 14.66
N ILE A 10 0.70 -10.00 13.47
CA ILE A 10 1.43 -8.99 12.71
C ILE A 10 0.89 -7.61 13.07
N LYS A 11 1.78 -6.69 13.42
CA LYS A 11 1.41 -5.31 13.73
C LYS A 11 1.20 -4.48 12.46
N PRO A 12 0.41 -3.39 12.52
CA PRO A 12 0.25 -2.47 11.39
C PRO A 12 1.58 -1.96 10.82
N GLU A 13 2.56 -1.67 11.68
CA GLU A 13 3.91 -1.19 11.31
C GLU A 13 4.71 -2.19 10.45
N GLU A 14 4.31 -3.47 10.42
CA GLU A 14 4.92 -4.55 9.64
C GLU A 14 4.17 -4.81 8.32
N ILE A 15 3.13 -4.03 8.01
CA ILE A 15 2.24 -4.23 6.86
C ILE A 15 2.49 -3.14 5.83
N MET A 16 2.62 -3.57 4.57
CA MET A 16 2.52 -2.72 3.39
C MET A 16 1.21 -2.99 2.66
N ALA A 17 0.45 -1.95 2.34
CA ALA A 17 -0.77 -2.01 1.54
C ALA A 17 -0.59 -1.18 0.27
N ILE A 18 -0.96 -1.73 -0.88
CA ILE A 18 -0.80 -1.08 -2.19
C ILE A 18 -2.19 -1.06 -2.87
N GLY A 19 -2.63 0.11 -3.35
CA GLY A 19 -3.94 0.26 -3.99
C GLY A 19 -4.05 1.48 -4.91
N ASP A 20 -5.20 1.62 -5.56
CA ASP A 20 -5.44 2.66 -6.58
C ASP A 20 -6.84 3.28 -6.57
N GLN A 21 -7.81 2.66 -5.90
CA GLN A 21 -9.21 3.09 -5.86
C GLN A 21 -9.72 3.41 -4.44
N GLU A 22 -10.91 4.03 -4.36
CA GLU A 22 -11.51 4.46 -3.09
C GLU A 22 -11.68 3.32 -2.08
N ASN A 23 -11.97 2.09 -2.55
CA ASN A 23 -12.10 0.92 -1.68
C ASN A 23 -10.78 0.48 -1.02
N ASP A 24 -9.63 1.02 -1.47
CA ASP A 24 -8.31 0.68 -0.92
C ASP A 24 -7.87 1.65 0.19
N ILE A 25 -8.51 2.83 0.31
CA ILE A 25 -8.14 3.90 1.26
C ILE A 25 -8.02 3.36 2.69
N ALA A 26 -9.03 2.64 3.17
CA ALA A 26 -9.04 2.11 4.53
C ALA A 26 -7.91 1.08 4.78
N MET A 27 -7.44 0.39 3.74
CA MET A 27 -6.31 -0.53 3.83
C MET A 27 -4.98 0.22 3.87
N ILE A 28 -4.86 1.25 3.03
CA ILE A 28 -3.67 2.10 2.90
C ILE A 28 -3.43 2.90 4.18
N GLU A 29 -4.47 3.49 4.78
CA GLU A 29 -4.38 4.24 6.05
C GLU A 29 -4.03 3.36 7.25
N TYR A 30 -4.47 2.09 7.24
CA TYR A 30 -4.18 1.17 8.34
C TYR A 30 -2.75 0.64 8.30
N ALA A 31 -2.20 0.40 7.11
CA ALA A 31 -0.87 -0.16 6.96
C ALA A 31 0.21 0.84 7.42
N GLY A 32 1.28 0.35 8.03
CA GLY A 32 2.44 1.17 8.37
C GLY A 32 3.15 1.74 7.15
N VAL A 33 3.02 1.05 6.01
CA VAL A 33 3.44 1.54 4.68
C VAL A 33 2.27 1.47 3.71
N GLY A 34 1.51 2.55 3.62
CA GLY A 34 0.48 2.75 2.61
C GLY A 34 1.08 3.26 1.28
N VAL A 35 0.77 2.58 0.18
CA VAL A 35 1.29 2.90 -1.16
C VAL A 35 0.14 3.10 -2.14
N ALA A 36 0.17 4.23 -2.85
CA ALA A 36 -0.72 4.48 -3.97
C ALA A 36 -0.01 4.18 -5.29
N MET A 37 -0.71 3.56 -6.25
CA MET A 37 -0.21 3.44 -7.63
C MET A 37 -0.18 4.81 -8.33
N ASP A 38 0.65 5.01 -9.35
CA ASP A 38 0.64 6.29 -10.08
C ASP A 38 -0.66 6.52 -10.85
N ASN A 39 -1.34 5.46 -11.27
CA ASN A 39 -2.67 5.55 -11.90
C ASN A 39 -3.82 5.67 -10.88
N ALA A 40 -3.52 5.82 -9.58
CA ALA A 40 -4.52 5.94 -8.53
C ALA A 40 -5.28 7.28 -8.58
N ILE A 41 -6.52 7.26 -8.08
CA ILE A 41 -7.31 8.48 -7.90
C ILE A 41 -6.65 9.43 -6.87
N PRO A 42 -6.87 10.75 -6.95
CA PRO A 42 -6.20 11.72 -6.07
C PRO A 42 -6.37 11.43 -4.57
N SER A 43 -7.57 11.04 -4.13
CA SER A 43 -7.85 10.74 -2.73
C SER A 43 -7.01 9.58 -2.17
N VAL A 44 -6.64 8.60 -3.01
CA VAL A 44 -5.76 7.49 -2.61
C VAL A 44 -4.31 7.96 -2.47
N LYS A 45 -3.84 8.83 -3.39
CA LYS A 45 -2.49 9.40 -3.30
C LYS A 45 -2.32 10.31 -2.08
N GLU A 46 -3.38 11.00 -1.66
CA GLU A 46 -3.37 11.91 -0.50
C GLU A 46 -3.16 11.18 0.83
N VAL A 47 -3.66 9.95 0.98
CA VAL A 47 -3.55 9.16 2.22
C VAL A 47 -2.33 8.24 2.23
N ALA A 48 -1.68 8.03 1.09
CA ALA A 48 -0.53 7.13 0.98
C ALA A 48 0.78 7.78 1.47
N ASN A 49 1.66 6.97 2.06
CA ASN A 49 3.01 7.40 2.43
C ASN A 49 3.93 7.50 1.21
N PHE A 50 3.62 6.75 0.15
CA PHE A 50 4.42 6.69 -1.06
C PHE A 50 3.54 6.48 -2.29
N VAL A 51 3.85 7.18 -3.39
CA VAL A 51 3.27 6.92 -4.70
C VAL A 51 4.27 6.11 -5.53
N THR A 52 3.93 4.88 -5.86
CA THR A 52 4.73 4.01 -6.73
C THR A 52 4.42 4.27 -8.22
N LYS A 53 5.05 3.54 -9.14
CA LYS A 53 4.79 3.66 -10.58
C LYS A 53 3.36 3.22 -10.95
N SER A 54 2.98 3.42 -12.20
CA SER A 54 1.71 2.92 -12.74
C SER A 54 1.66 1.39 -12.75
N ASN A 55 0.45 0.84 -12.78
CA ASN A 55 0.23 -0.58 -13.00
C ASN A 55 0.80 -1.08 -14.34
N LEU A 56 0.94 -0.20 -15.34
CA LEU A 56 1.57 -0.50 -16.63
C LEU A 56 3.11 -0.51 -16.57
N GLU A 57 3.69 -0.12 -15.44
CA GLU A 57 5.14 0.05 -15.24
C GLU A 57 5.64 -0.74 -14.02
N ASP A 58 4.97 -1.85 -13.71
CA ASP A 58 5.30 -2.75 -12.60
C ASP A 58 5.35 -2.07 -11.22
N GLY A 59 4.44 -1.10 -10.98
CA GLY A 59 4.44 -0.31 -9.73
C GLY A 59 4.37 -1.13 -8.44
N VAL A 60 3.68 -2.28 -8.44
CA VAL A 60 3.68 -3.19 -7.29
C VAL A 60 5.06 -3.79 -7.04
N ALA A 61 5.72 -4.29 -8.10
CA ALA A 61 7.06 -4.87 -7.99
C ALA A 61 8.07 -3.82 -7.50
N PHE A 62 8.00 -2.60 -8.04
CA PHE A 62 8.85 -1.49 -7.63
C PHE A 62 8.69 -1.16 -6.13
N ALA A 63 7.47 -1.19 -5.61
CA ALA A 63 7.22 -0.97 -4.19
C ALA A 63 7.82 -2.10 -3.32
N ILE A 64 7.63 -3.36 -3.72
CA ILE A 64 8.21 -4.52 -3.01
C ILE A 64 9.73 -4.45 -3.01
N GLU A 65 10.35 -4.18 -4.16
CA GLU A 65 11.80 -4.02 -4.26
C GLU A 65 12.32 -2.92 -3.32
N LYS A 66 11.61 -1.79 -3.25
CA LYS A 66 12.00 -0.66 -2.41
C LYS A 66 11.90 -0.93 -0.90
N TYR A 67 10.85 -1.60 -0.45
CA TYR A 67 10.55 -1.72 0.99
C TYR A 67 10.93 -3.08 1.60
N VAL A 68 11.16 -4.10 0.78
CA VAL A 68 11.37 -5.48 1.27
C VAL A 68 12.71 -6.07 0.84
N LEU A 69 13.20 -5.75 -0.36
CA LEU A 69 14.36 -6.44 -0.94
C LEU A 69 15.66 -5.63 -0.94
N ASN A 70 15.59 -4.32 -0.66
CA ASN A 70 16.73 -3.41 -0.54
C ASN A 70 16.87 -2.88 0.89
#